data_AF-A0A1K2HTP7-F1
#
_entry.id   AF-A0A1K2HTP7-F1
#
_cell.length_a   1.000
_cell.length_b   1.000
_cell.length_c   1.000
_cell.angle_alpha   90.00
_cell.angle_beta   90.00
_cell.angle_gamma   90.00
#
_symmetry.space_group_name_H-M   'P 1'
#
loop_
_entity.id
_entity.type
_entity.pdbx_description
1 polymer ?
#
loop_
_entity_poly.entity_id
_entity_poly.type
_entity_poly.pdbx_seq_one_letter_code
_entity_poly.pdbx_strand_id
1 'polypeptide(L)'
;MTFETDGCTGWLNSWRGIDLYQCCVQHDRTWYDHPGDWTIWAISNLDLGRCFAMVGAWELAVPAVLATCTVGALLFLRHALLMR
;
A
#
# COMPACT_ATOMS: atom_id res chain seq x y z
N MET A 1 -9.25 -21.76 0.20
CA MET A 1 -7.77 -21.64 0.27
C MET A 1 -7.42 -21.17 1.67
N THR A 2 -6.17 -21.25 2.10
CA THR A 2 -5.65 -20.55 3.28
C THR A 2 -5.00 -19.24 2.83
N PHE A 3 -5.04 -18.19 3.64
CA PHE A 3 -4.32 -16.95 3.35
C PHE A 3 -2.83 -17.15 3.63
N GLU A 4 -1.99 -16.81 2.66
CA GLU A 4 -0.54 -16.74 2.78
C GLU A 4 -0.08 -15.39 2.22
N THR A 5 0.93 -14.79 2.86
CA THR A 5 1.51 -13.50 2.47
C THR A 5 3.01 -13.67 2.35
N ASP A 6 3.58 -13.09 1.32
CA ASP A 6 5.02 -12.98 1.08
C ASP A 6 5.57 -11.61 1.52
N GLY A 7 4.75 -10.80 2.19
CA GLY A 7 5.08 -9.47 2.67
C GLY A 7 5.04 -8.46 1.53
N CYS A 8 6.01 -7.54 1.48
CA CYS A 8 6.07 -6.53 0.45
C CYS A 8 6.69 -7.11 -0.84
N THR A 9 5.95 -7.94 -1.58
CA THR A 9 6.41 -8.57 -2.84
C THR A 9 7.04 -7.55 -3.78
N GLY A 10 8.25 -7.84 -4.27
CA GLY A 10 8.97 -6.94 -5.17
C GLY A 10 9.46 -5.64 -4.51
N TRP A 11 9.36 -5.53 -3.18
CA TRP A 11 9.77 -4.36 -2.41
C TRP A 11 10.51 -4.73 -1.12
N LEU A 12 10.43 -3.88 -0.09
CA LEU A 12 11.17 -4.03 1.17
C LEU A 12 10.20 -4.22 2.34
N ASN A 13 10.41 -5.27 3.15
CA ASN A 13 9.66 -5.46 4.40
C ASN A 13 10.02 -4.45 5.50
N SER A 14 11.11 -3.70 5.33
CA SER A 14 11.49 -2.61 6.24
C SER A 14 12.22 -1.49 5.51
N TRP A 15 12.12 -0.27 6.04
CA TRP A 15 12.78 0.92 5.50
C TRP A 15 13.35 1.78 6.61
N ARG A 16 14.68 1.97 6.65
CA ARG A 16 15.37 2.77 7.68
C ARG A 16 14.99 2.40 9.12
N GLY A 17 14.79 1.10 9.38
CA GLY A 17 14.38 0.59 10.69
C GLY A 17 12.87 0.66 10.97
N ILE A 18 12.07 1.17 10.03
CA ILE A 18 10.61 1.14 10.08
C ILE A 18 10.14 -0.20 9.50
N ASP A 19 9.31 -0.94 10.25
CA ASP A 19 8.67 -2.16 9.77
C ASP A 19 7.49 -1.83 8.85
N LEU A 20 7.53 -2.39 7.63
CA LEU A 20 6.50 -2.21 6.61
C LEU A 20 5.69 -3.50 6.41
N TYR A 21 6.11 -4.61 7.01
CA TYR A 21 5.57 -5.93 6.75
C TYR A 21 4.05 -5.97 6.99
N GLN A 22 3.57 -5.42 8.10
CA GLN A 22 2.14 -5.40 8.44
C GLN A 22 1.29 -4.62 7.42
N CYS A 23 1.83 -3.55 6.83
CA CYS A 23 1.13 -2.81 5.78
C CYS A 23 0.95 -3.69 4.52
N CYS A 24 1.95 -4.49 4.16
CA CYS A 24 1.89 -5.39 3.02
C CYS A 24 1.01 -6.63 3.28
N VAL A 25 1.03 -7.17 4.50
CA VAL A 25 0.08 -8.23 4.90
C VAL A 25 -1.38 -7.77 4.73
N GLN A 26 -1.68 -6.53 5.12
CA GLN A 26 -3.03 -5.96 4.95
C GLN A 26 -3.40 -5.80 3.46
N HIS A 27 -2.44 -5.37 2.64
CA HIS A 27 -2.62 -5.26 1.19
C HIS A 27 -2.94 -6.63 0.57
N ASP A 28 -2.13 -7.66 0.84
CA ASP A 28 -2.32 -9.00 0.30
C ASP A 28 -3.63 -9.62 0.74
N ARG A 29 -4.00 -9.42 2.02
CA ARG A 29 -5.26 -9.92 2.56
C ARG A 29 -6.45 -9.31 1.84
N THR A 30 -6.40 -8.02 1.55
CA THR A 30 -7.48 -7.34 0.83
C THR A 30 -7.68 -7.94 -0.57
N TRP A 31 -6.59 -8.25 -1.28
CA TRP A 31 -6.68 -8.92 -2.58
C TRP A 31 -7.16 -10.37 -2.48
N TYR A 32 -6.69 -11.09 -1.46
CA TYR A 32 -7.09 -12.46 -1.20
C TYR A 32 -8.60 -12.59 -0.93
N ASP A 33 -9.16 -11.65 -0.15
CA ASP A 33 -10.59 -11.64 0.19
C ASP A 33 -11.47 -11.19 -0.99
N HIS A 34 -10.89 -10.47 -1.96
CA HIS A 34 -11.59 -9.88 -3.11
C HIS A 34 -10.88 -10.16 -4.45
N PRO A 35 -10.66 -11.43 -4.83
CA PRO A 35 -9.85 -11.76 -6.00
C PRO A 35 -10.56 -11.30 -7.29
N GLY A 36 -9.85 -10.57 -8.13
CA GLY A 36 -10.35 -10.07 -9.42
C GLY A 36 -11.16 -8.78 -9.37
N ASP A 37 -11.38 -8.21 -8.18
CA ASP A 37 -11.99 -6.88 -8.03
C ASP A 37 -10.93 -5.79 -8.14
N TRP A 38 -10.78 -5.23 -9.35
CA TRP A 38 -9.83 -4.18 -9.65
C TRP A 38 -10.13 -2.86 -8.92
N THR A 39 -11.36 -2.62 -8.50
CA THR A 39 -11.70 -1.43 -7.70
C THR A 39 -11.18 -1.59 -6.29
N ILE A 40 -11.38 -2.76 -5.68
CA ILE A 40 -10.81 -3.09 -4.37
C ILE A 40 -9.29 -3.11 -4.42
N TRP A 41 -8.69 -3.62 -5.49
CA TRP A 41 -7.25 -3.52 -5.71
C TRP A 41 -6.76 -2.06 -5.72
N ALA A 42 -7.45 -1.15 -6.39
CA ALA A 42 -7.06 0.26 -6.38
C ALA A 42 -7.16 0.88 -4.96
N ILE A 43 -8.16 0.49 -4.18
CA ILE A 43 -8.33 0.92 -2.79
C ILE A 43 -7.23 0.35 -1.89
N SER A 44 -6.91 -0.95 -2.00
CA SER A 44 -5.87 -1.60 -1.19
C SER A 44 -4.51 -0.94 -1.37
N ASN A 45 -4.23 -0.45 -2.57
CA ASN A 45 -3.01 0.28 -2.90
C ASN A 45 -2.96 1.70 -2.31
N LEU A 46 -4.10 2.39 -2.28
CA LEU A 46 -4.22 3.66 -1.55
C LEU A 46 -4.00 3.45 -0.05
N ASP A 47 -4.59 2.39 0.50
CA ASP A 47 -4.44 2.02 1.91
C ASP A 47 -3.01 1.60 2.25
N LEU A 48 -2.31 0.93 1.33
CA LEU A 48 -0.88 0.61 1.46
C LEU A 48 -0.04 1.90 1.59
N GLY A 49 -0.22 2.85 0.67
CA GLY A 49 0.49 4.14 0.73
C GLY A 49 0.16 4.94 1.98
N ARG A 50 -1.11 4.93 2.42
CA ARG A 50 -1.53 5.52 3.68
C ARG A 50 -0.86 4.84 4.87
N CYS A 51 -0.80 3.51 4.90
CA CYS A 51 -0.16 2.75 5.96
C CYS A 51 1.32 3.13 6.08
N PHE A 52 2.03 3.22 4.95
CA PHE A 52 3.43 3.64 4.90
C PHE A 52 3.63 5.05 5.47
N ALA A 53 2.75 5.99 5.12
CA ALA A 53 2.77 7.33 5.72
C ALA A 53 2.56 7.29 7.24
N MET A 54 1.60 6.50 7.73
CA MET A 54 1.30 6.39 9.16
C MET A 54 2.44 5.78 9.97
N VAL A 55 3.19 4.82 9.41
CA VAL A 55 4.37 4.22 10.06
C VAL A 55 5.64 5.07 9.91
N GLY A 56 5.55 6.23 9.25
CA GLY A 56 6.65 7.19 9.12
C GLY A 56 7.53 6.99 7.89
N ALA A 57 7.20 6.04 7.00
CA ALA A 57 7.90 5.81 5.74
C ALA A 57 7.35 6.71 4.61
N TRP A 58 7.28 8.02 4.86
CA TRP A 58 6.68 9.00 3.96
C TRP A 58 7.31 9.03 2.56
N GLU A 59 8.61 8.70 2.44
CA GLU A 59 9.28 8.64 1.14
C GLU A 59 8.78 7.49 0.26
N LEU A 60 8.20 6.46 0.87
CA LEU A 60 7.65 5.29 0.18
C LEU A 60 6.15 5.38 -0.04
N ALA A 61 5.44 6.26 0.68
CA ALA A 61 3.99 6.38 0.60
C ALA A 61 3.49 6.74 -0.80
N VAL A 62 4.12 7.71 -1.47
CA VAL A 62 3.75 8.13 -2.84
C VAL A 62 4.14 7.07 -3.89
N PRO A 63 5.37 6.50 -3.85
CA PRO A 63 5.72 5.34 -4.69
C PRO A 63 4.79 4.14 -4.52
N ALA A 64 4.31 3.85 -3.29
CA ALA A 64 3.42 2.73 -3.02
C ALA A 64 2.12 2.83 -3.79
N VAL A 65 1.57 4.05 -3.87
CA VAL A 65 0.35 4.30 -4.64
C VAL A 65 0.63 4.35 -6.15
N LEU A 66 1.76 4.91 -6.58
CA LEU A 66 2.12 5.02 -8.00
C LEU A 66 2.50 3.69 -8.66
N ALA A 67 3.22 2.82 -7.95
CA ALA A 67 3.70 1.55 -8.47
C ALA A 67 2.55 0.58 -8.81
N THR A 68 1.38 0.83 -8.24
CA THR A 68 0.26 -0.11 -8.24
C THR A 68 -1.04 0.50 -8.79
N CYS A 69 -1.12 1.82 -8.92
CA CYS A 69 -2.27 2.54 -9.45
C CYS A 69 -1.88 3.61 -10.48
N THR A 70 -2.32 3.46 -11.73
CA THR A 70 -2.36 4.58 -12.69
C THR A 70 -3.41 5.65 -12.33
N VAL A 71 -4.47 5.29 -11.58
CA VAL A 71 -5.58 6.21 -11.21
C VAL A 71 -5.51 6.67 -9.73
N GLY A 72 -5.23 5.76 -8.80
CA GLY A 72 -5.11 6.05 -7.36
C GLY A 72 -4.03 7.07 -7.00
N ALA A 73 -2.92 7.11 -7.75
CA ALA A 73 -1.82 8.04 -7.48
C ALA A 73 -2.24 9.52 -7.45
N LEU A 74 -3.17 9.93 -8.32
CA LEU A 74 -3.66 11.30 -8.39
C LEU A 74 -4.49 11.68 -7.16
N LEU A 75 -5.29 10.75 -6.63
CA LEU A 75 -6.10 10.96 -5.44
C LEU A 75 -5.26 11.02 -4.17
N PHE A 76 -4.23 10.18 -4.06
CA PHE A 76 -3.31 10.19 -2.92
C PHE A 76 -2.47 11.46 -2.87
N LEU A 77 -1.92 11.91 -4.01
CA LEU A 77 -1.16 13.15 -4.08
C LEU A 77 -1.97 14.35 -3.58
N ARG A 78 -3.26 14.43 -3.95
CA ARG A 78 -4.16 15.47 -3.44
C ARG A 78 -4.31 15.40 -1.92
N HIS A 79 -4.49 14.23 -1.34
CA HIS A 79 -4.65 14.07 0.11
C HIS A 79 -3.35 14.35 0.87
N ALA A 80 -2.22 13.83 0.39
CA ALA A 80 -0.91 14.03 1.01
C ALA A 80 -0.48 15.50 0.99
N LEU A 81 -0.80 16.26 -0.06
CA LEU A 81 -0.55 17.70 -0.14
C LEU A 81 -1.41 18.52 0.83
N LEU A 82 -2.58 18.01 1.23
CA LEU A 82 -3.50 18.66 2.17
C LEU A 82 -3.19 18.33 3.64
N MET A 83 -2.36 17.33 3.91
CA MET A 83 -1.98 16.90 5.26
C MET A 83 -0.57 17.38 5.67
N ARG A 84 0.04 18.27 4.88
CA ARG A 84 1.23 19.06 5.27
C ARG A 84 0.80 20.40 5.84
#